data_AF-A0A2A9KBW7-F1
#
_entry.id   AF-A0A2A9KBW7-F1
#
_cell.length_a   1.000
_cell.length_b   1.000
_cell.length_c   1.000
_cell.angle_alpha   90.00
_cell.angle_beta   90.00
_cell.angle_gamma   90.00
#
_symmetry.space_group_name_H-M   'P 1'
#
loop_
_entity.id
_entity.type
_entity.pdbx_description
1 polymer ?
#
loop_
_entity_poly.entity_id
_entity_poly.type
_entity_poly.pdbx_seq_one_letter_code
_entity_poly.pdbx_strand_id
1 'polypeptide(L)'
;MRELTIPCENDGDENATEMARVWLGNGSCNISLLLGMYEDAEDSDIDELWAWGNILSDIAQHIANGLKQSHGWDETQTMSSLRKHFNAAIKERAPNLQGSYVDEH
;
A
#
# COMPACT_ATOMS: atom_id res chain seq x y z
N MET A 1 -6.86 -11.08 -16.66
CA MET A 1 -6.16 -10.42 -15.53
C MET A 1 -5.61 -9.10 -16.05
N ARG A 2 -5.72 -8.00 -15.30
CA ARG A 2 -5.15 -6.70 -15.69
C ARG A 2 -4.18 -6.27 -14.60
N GLU A 3 -2.90 -6.33 -14.91
CA GLU A 3 -1.81 -5.95 -13.99
C GLU A 3 -1.40 -4.50 -14.24
N LEU A 4 -0.84 -3.86 -13.22
CA LEU A 4 -0.17 -2.57 -13.38
C LEU A 4 1.27 -2.82 -13.87
N THR A 5 1.82 -1.87 -14.62
CA THR A 5 3.23 -1.91 -15.01
C THR A 5 4.12 -1.61 -13.82
N ILE A 6 5.31 -2.21 -13.80
CA ILE A 6 6.37 -1.82 -12.87
C ILE A 6 6.64 -0.32 -13.06
N PRO A 7 6.77 0.48 -11.98
CA PRO A 7 7.18 1.87 -12.07
C PRO A 7 8.50 1.99 -12.85
N CYS A 8 8.62 2.99 -13.73
CA CYS A 8 9.82 3.12 -14.55
C CYS A 8 11.07 3.45 -13.72
N GLU A 9 10.88 3.97 -12.51
CA GLU A 9 11.91 4.22 -11.51
C GLU A 9 12.61 2.94 -11.04
N ASN A 10 11.94 1.78 -11.17
CA ASN A 10 12.46 0.48 -10.77
C ASN A 10 12.88 -0.38 -11.98
N ASP A 11 12.84 0.17 -13.20
CA ASP A 11 13.21 -0.58 -14.40
C ASP A 11 14.71 -0.91 -14.40
N GLY A 12 15.02 -2.21 -14.40
CA GLY A 12 16.40 -2.71 -14.37
C GLY A 12 17.11 -2.64 -13.01
N ASP A 13 16.43 -2.26 -11.93
CA ASP A 13 17.01 -2.33 -10.58
C ASP A 13 16.87 -3.75 -10.01
N GLU A 14 17.98 -4.48 -9.97
CA GLU A 14 18.05 -5.85 -9.45
C GLU A 14 17.75 -5.95 -7.93
N ASN A 15 17.77 -4.82 -7.21
CA ASN A 15 17.46 -4.77 -5.78
C ASN A 15 16.05 -4.24 -5.49
N ALA A 16 15.27 -3.89 -6.53
CA ALA A 16 13.91 -3.43 -6.32
C ALA A 16 13.00 -4.58 -5.86
N THR A 17 12.26 -4.33 -4.78
CA THR A 17 11.39 -5.32 -4.15
C THR A 17 9.93 -4.86 -4.18
N GLU A 18 9.02 -5.72 -4.65
CA GLU A 18 7.58 -5.47 -4.56
C GLU A 18 7.10 -5.72 -3.13
N MET A 19 6.73 -4.66 -2.41
CA MET A 19 6.27 -4.77 -1.01
C MET A 19 4.80 -5.23 -0.91
N ALA A 20 3.93 -4.74 -1.79
CA ALA A 20 2.50 -4.99 -1.73
C ALA A 20 1.87 -5.06 -3.12
N ARG A 21 0.90 -5.97 -3.27
CA ARG A 21 0.14 -6.11 -4.51
C ARG A 21 -1.35 -6.23 -4.22
N VAL A 22 -2.14 -5.32 -4.81
CA VAL A 22 -3.58 -5.20 -4.56
C VAL A 22 -4.37 -5.57 -5.80
N TRP A 23 -5.40 -6.39 -5.63
CA TRP A 23 -6.29 -6.85 -6.69
C TRP A 23 -7.75 -6.66 -6.33
N LEU A 24 -8.54 -6.20 -7.31
CA LEU A 24 -9.99 -6.27 -7.26
C LEU A 24 -10.45 -7.41 -8.16
N GLY A 25 -10.94 -8.48 -7.56
CA GLY A 25 -11.30 -9.71 -8.25
C GLY A 25 -12.24 -10.57 -7.40
N ASN A 26 -13.09 -11.38 -8.03
CA ASN A 26 -14.06 -12.24 -7.35
C ASN A 26 -15.00 -11.50 -6.37
N GLY A 27 -15.27 -10.21 -6.62
CA GLY A 27 -16.10 -9.39 -5.75
C GLY A 27 -15.42 -8.93 -4.45
N SER A 28 -14.13 -9.21 -4.26
CA SER A 28 -13.35 -8.83 -3.08
C SER A 28 -12.10 -8.02 -3.44
N CYS A 29 -11.54 -7.36 -2.42
CA CYS A 29 -10.19 -6.80 -2.48
C CYS A 29 -9.23 -7.85 -1.89
N ASN A 30 -8.25 -8.27 -2.67
CA ASN A 30 -7.25 -9.26 -2.29
C ASN A 30 -5.89 -8.57 -2.27
N ILE A 31 -5.12 -8.78 -1.21
CA ILE A 31 -3.84 -8.08 -0.98
C ILE A 31 -2.78 -9.14 -0.65
N SER A 32 -1.67 -9.10 -1.38
CA SER A 32 -0.43 -9.83 -1.07
C SER A 32 0.57 -8.84 -0.48
N LEU A 33 1.23 -9.22 0.62
CA LEU A 33 2.20 -8.39 1.34
C LEU A 33 3.49 -9.18 1.57
N LEU A 34 4.63 -8.55 1.37
CA LEU A 34 5.93 -9.04 1.83
C LEU A 34 6.19 -8.49 3.24
N LEU A 35 5.79 -9.25 4.26
CA LEU A 35 6.05 -8.91 5.66
C LEU A 35 7.41 -9.45 6.10
N GLY A 36 8.05 -8.77 7.04
CA GLY A 36 9.34 -9.18 7.61
C GLY A 36 10.55 -8.61 6.87
N MET A 37 10.35 -7.90 5.75
CA MET A 37 11.47 -7.32 4.98
C MET A 37 12.36 -6.38 5.79
N TYR A 38 11.78 -5.57 6.70
CA TYR A 38 12.56 -4.67 7.55
C TYR A 38 12.91 -5.30 8.90
N GLU A 39 12.03 -6.14 9.46
CA GLU A 39 12.26 -6.81 10.75
C GLU A 39 13.32 -7.92 10.68
N ASP A 40 13.36 -8.69 9.59
CA ASP A 40 14.25 -9.85 9.42
C ASP A 40 15.62 -9.48 8.82
N ALA A 41 15.77 -8.24 8.35
CA ALA A 41 17.04 -7.77 7.80
C ALA A 41 18.08 -7.56 8.92
N GLU A 42 19.17 -8.33 8.87
CA GLU A 42 20.21 -8.35 9.93
C GLU A 42 20.79 -6.98 10.30
N ASP A 43 20.80 -6.03 9.35
CA ASP A 43 21.35 -4.67 9.51
C ASP A 43 20.28 -3.56 9.46
N SER A 44 18.99 -3.89 9.65
CA SER A 44 17.89 -2.92 9.62
C SER A 44 17.49 -2.45 11.02
N ASP A 45 17.71 -1.16 11.31
CA ASP A 45 17.20 -0.49 12.51
C ASP A 45 15.77 0.07 12.32
N ILE A 46 15.10 -0.30 11.22
CA ILE A 46 13.79 0.24 10.86
C ILE A 46 12.69 -0.63 11.49
N ASP A 47 11.86 -0.01 12.33
CA ASP A 47 10.63 -0.63 12.83
C ASP A 47 9.68 -0.95 11.64
N GLU A 48 9.30 -2.22 11.50
CA GLU A 48 8.48 -2.71 10.39
C GLU A 48 7.13 -1.98 10.30
N LEU A 49 6.48 -1.71 11.45
CA LEU A 49 5.21 -0.98 11.47
C LEU A 49 5.38 0.49 11.06
N TRP A 50 6.50 1.12 11.44
CA TRP A 50 6.87 2.44 10.97
C TRP A 50 7.09 2.46 9.45
N ALA A 51 7.78 1.46 8.91
CA ALA A 51 8.00 1.33 7.47
C ALA A 51 6.67 1.20 6.71
N TRP A 52 5.78 0.31 7.15
CA TRP A 52 4.43 0.19 6.58
C TRP A 52 3.61 1.46 6.74
N GLY A 53 3.76 2.18 7.85
CA GLY A 53 3.15 3.50 8.06
C GLY A 53 3.57 4.51 7.00
N ASN A 54 4.85 4.55 6.65
CA ASN A 54 5.37 5.41 5.58
C ASN A 54 4.83 4.98 4.21
N ILE A 55 4.84 3.68 3.89
CA ILE A 55 4.28 3.16 2.63
C ILE A 55 2.81 3.55 2.47
N LEU A 56 2.00 3.43 3.53
CA LEU A 56 0.59 3.83 3.51
C LEU A 56 0.42 5.34 3.30
N SER A 57 1.30 6.15 3.91
CA SER A 57 1.33 7.60 3.70
C SER A 57 1.67 7.97 2.26
N ASP A 58 2.66 7.30 1.66
CA ASP A 58 3.08 7.54 0.28
C ASP A 58 1.99 7.16 -0.71
N ILE A 59 1.33 6.02 -0.51
CA ILE A 59 0.15 5.62 -1.29
C ILE A 59 -0.94 6.70 -1.21
N ALA A 60 -1.22 7.22 -0.01
CA ALA A 60 -2.23 8.26 0.16
C ALA A 60 -1.87 9.54 -0.60
N GLN A 61 -0.61 9.98 -0.52
CA GLN A 61 -0.13 11.14 -1.27
C GLN A 61 -0.18 10.92 -2.79
N HIS A 62 0.18 9.72 -3.27
CA HIS A 62 0.08 9.37 -4.69
C HIS A 62 -1.37 9.40 -5.18
N ILE A 63 -2.34 8.94 -4.38
CA ILE A 63 -3.77 9.06 -4.69
C ILE A 63 -4.16 10.54 -4.83
N ALA A 64 -3.77 11.38 -3.88
CA ALA A 64 -4.10 12.81 -3.92
C ALA A 64 -3.48 13.53 -5.13
N ASN A 65 -2.21 13.24 -5.42
CA ASN A 65 -1.51 13.75 -6.59
C ASN A 65 -2.20 13.30 -7.89
N GLY A 66 -2.54 12.02 -7.99
CA GLY A 66 -3.21 11.45 -9.15
C GLY A 66 -4.58 12.09 -9.41
N LEU A 67 -5.42 12.23 -8.38
CA LEU A 67 -6.75 12.82 -8.50
C LEU A 67 -6.71 14.32 -8.82
N LYS A 68 -5.70 15.04 -8.31
CA LYS A 68 -5.43 16.41 -8.72
C LYS A 68 -5.06 16.49 -10.19
N GLN A 69 -4.16 15.64 -10.66
CA GLN A 69 -3.72 15.63 -12.07
C GLN A 69 -4.83 15.20 -13.04
N SER A 70 -5.62 14.19 -12.70
CA SER A 70 -6.64 13.63 -13.59
C SER A 70 -7.98 14.35 -13.53
N HIS A 71 -8.34 14.95 -12.39
CA HIS A 71 -9.67 15.52 -12.14
C HIS A 71 -9.65 16.95 -11.58
N GLY A 72 -8.47 17.54 -11.35
CA GLY A 72 -8.36 18.90 -10.80
C GLY A 72 -8.78 19.03 -9.34
N TRP A 73 -8.82 17.91 -8.60
CA TRP A 73 -9.22 17.93 -7.18
C TRP A 73 -8.21 18.67 -6.31
N ASP A 74 -8.70 19.26 -5.21
CA ASP A 74 -7.83 19.85 -4.21
C ASP A 74 -7.12 18.77 -3.40
N GLU A 75 -5.80 18.85 -3.35
CA GLU A 75 -4.93 17.84 -2.72
C GLU A 75 -5.15 17.74 -1.22
N THR A 76 -5.30 18.90 -0.55
CA THR A 76 -5.47 18.97 0.91
C THR A 76 -6.83 18.41 1.33
N GLN A 77 -7.89 18.76 0.61
CA GLN A 77 -9.22 18.21 0.82
C GLN A 77 -9.26 16.71 0.51
N THR A 78 -8.55 16.27 -0.53
CA THR A 78 -8.45 14.85 -0.89
C THR A 78 -7.76 14.06 0.22
N MET A 79 -6.59 14.51 0.69
CA MET A 79 -5.87 13.86 1.80
C MET A 79 -6.69 13.85 3.10
N SER A 80 -7.35 14.96 3.42
CA SER A 80 -8.24 15.04 4.59
C SER A 80 -9.38 14.02 4.51
N SER A 81 -10.01 13.91 3.34
CA SER A 81 -11.12 12.98 3.10
C SER A 81 -10.64 11.53 3.11
N LEU A 82 -9.50 11.24 2.48
CA LEU A 82 -8.92 9.91 2.45
C LEU A 82 -8.57 9.42 3.86
N ARG A 83 -7.90 10.25 4.66
CA ARG A 83 -7.59 9.95 6.08
C ARG A 83 -8.85 9.71 6.90
N LYS A 84 -9.91 10.51 6.69
CA LYS A 84 -11.20 10.30 7.36
C LYS A 84 -11.78 8.93 7.02
N HIS A 85 -11.82 8.55 5.74
CA HIS A 85 -12.33 7.25 5.31
C HIS A 85 -11.47 6.09 5.80
N PHE A 86 -10.15 6.23 5.76
CA PHE A 86 -9.21 5.22 6.28
C PHE A 86 -9.45 4.94 7.77
N ASN A 87 -9.54 5.99 8.59
CA ASN A 87 -9.78 5.85 10.03
C ASN A 87 -11.14 5.19 10.36
N ALA A 88 -12.18 5.45 9.55
CA ALA A 88 -13.46 4.76 9.67
C ALA A 88 -13.33 3.29 9.26
N ALA A 89 -12.68 3.01 8.13
CA ALA A 89 -12.49 1.67 7.60
C ALA A 89 -11.67 0.76 8.54
N ILE A 90 -10.67 1.29 9.25
CA ILE A 90 -9.93 0.53 10.28
C ILE A 90 -10.86 0.01 11.38
N LYS A 91 -11.91 0.76 11.72
CA LYS A 91 -12.85 0.39 12.79
C LYS A 91 -13.97 -0.50 12.30
N GLU A 92 -14.49 -0.21 11.11
CA GLU A 92 -15.75 -0.78 10.62
C GLU A 92 -15.55 -1.92 9.64
N ARG A 93 -14.51 -1.84 8.78
CA ARG A 93 -14.27 -2.79 7.69
C ARG A 93 -13.15 -3.76 8.01
N ALA A 94 -11.98 -3.26 8.43
CA ALA A 94 -10.77 -4.05 8.60
C ALA A 94 -10.92 -5.25 9.55
N PRO A 95 -11.63 -5.16 10.70
CA PRO A 95 -11.78 -6.30 11.61
C PRO A 95 -12.54 -7.49 11.01
N ASN A 96 -13.29 -7.26 9.92
CA ASN A 96 -14.04 -8.30 9.21
C ASN A 96 -13.30 -8.83 7.98
N LEU A 97 -12.10 -8.33 7.69
CA LEU A 97 -11.28 -8.87 6.61
C LEU A 97 -10.65 -10.19 7.04
N GLN A 98 -10.74 -11.17 6.14
CA GLN A 98 -10.06 -12.44 6.30
C GLN A 98 -8.74 -12.41 5.52
N GLY A 99 -7.71 -13.02 6.09
CA GLY A 99 -6.39 -13.17 5.49
C GLY A 99 -5.53 -14.05 6.38
N SER A 100 -4.44 -14.58 5.82
CA SER A 100 -3.45 -15.37 6.55
C SER A 100 -2.06 -14.94 6.11
N TYR A 101 -1.12 -15.02 7.04
CA TYR A 101 0.29 -15.03 6.68
C TYR A 101 0.58 -16.35 5.95
N VAL A 102 1.31 -16.29 4.84
CA VAL A 102 1.67 -17.48 4.07
C VAL A 102 3.20 -17.60 4.14
N ASP A 103 3.67 -18.57 4.92
CA ASP A 103 5.08 -18.96 5.00
C ASP A 103 5.49 -19.72 3.72
N GLU A 104 5.59 -19.02 2.59
CA GLU A 104 6.26 -19.58 1.41
C GLU A 104 7.78 -19.37 1.56
N HIS A 105 8.35 -20.26 2.40
CA HIS A 105 9.74 -20.74 2.51
C HIS A 105 10.83 -19.98 1.75
#